data_AF-A0A336N637-F1
#
_entry.id   AF-A0A336N637-F1
#
_cell.length_a   1.000
_cell.length_b   1.000
_cell.length_c   1.000
_cell.angle_alpha   90.00
_cell.angle_beta   90.00
_cell.angle_gamma   90.00
#
_symmetry.space_group_name_H-M   'P 1'
#
loop_
_entity.id
_entity.type
_entity.pdbx_description
1 polymer ?
#
loop_
_entity_poly.entity_id
_entity_poly.type
_entity_poly.pdbx_seq_one_letter_code
_entity_poly.pdbx_strand_id
1 'polypeptide(L)'
;MAKAGFNVPQSVEFTGVEQAVANYALFAGRAVVIKPKSTNYGLGISIFQQGVHDREDFAKAIEIAFREDKEVMVEDYLTGTEYRFFVLGDETLAVLLRVPANVIGDGVHTVAELVAQKNDHPLRGDGSRTPLKKIALGDIEQLQLKEQGLTVDSVPAKDQLVQLRANSNISTGGDSIDMTDQMHPSYKALAVGITKAMGAAVCGVDLIIPDLTKPAEPSLQSWGVIEANFNPMMMMHIFPYAGQSRRVTQNLLKMLLPELK
;
A
#
# COMPACT_ATOMS: atom_id res chain seq x y z
N MET A 1 18.46 5.24 3.52
CA MET A 1 18.15 4.67 2.19
C MET A 1 18.85 5.40 1.05
N ALA A 2 18.58 6.70 0.79
CA ALA A 2 19.23 7.43 -0.31
C ALA A 2 20.78 7.42 -0.26
N LYS A 3 21.38 7.61 0.93
CA LYS A 3 22.85 7.50 1.14
C LYS A 3 23.43 6.11 0.79
N ALA A 4 22.60 5.07 0.80
CA ALA A 4 23.00 3.71 0.46
C ALA A 4 22.78 3.37 -1.04
N GLY A 5 22.41 4.36 -1.86
CA GLY A 5 22.24 4.21 -3.31
C GLY A 5 20.89 3.62 -3.75
N PHE A 6 19.91 3.54 -2.85
CA PHE A 6 18.56 3.08 -3.20
C PHE A 6 17.74 4.19 -3.87
N ASN A 7 16.84 3.79 -4.77
CA ASN A 7 15.89 4.69 -5.42
C ASN A 7 14.84 5.15 -4.41
N VAL A 8 15.07 6.30 -3.79
CA VAL A 8 14.13 6.96 -2.89
C VAL A 8 13.55 8.16 -3.65
N PRO A 9 12.22 8.34 -3.71
CA PRO A 9 11.64 9.55 -4.28
C PRO A 9 12.18 10.79 -3.55
N GLN A 10 12.40 11.89 -4.26
CA GLN A 10 12.81 13.11 -3.58
C GLN A 10 11.66 13.58 -2.68
N SER A 11 12.01 13.99 -1.46
CA SER A 11 11.07 14.44 -0.45
C SER A 11 11.51 15.79 0.10
N VAL A 12 10.56 16.69 0.29
CA VAL A 12 10.76 17.96 1.00
C VAL A 12 9.79 17.99 2.18
N GLU A 13 10.35 18.14 3.37
CA GLU A 13 9.59 18.23 4.63
C GLU A 13 9.32 19.69 5.00
N PHE A 14 8.12 19.94 5.52
CA PHE A 14 7.65 21.24 5.97
C PHE A 14 7.05 21.13 7.37
N THR A 15 7.28 22.14 8.20
CA THR A 15 6.75 22.24 9.57
C THR A 15 5.70 23.34 9.73
N GLY A 16 5.33 24.01 8.63
CA GLY A 16 4.25 25.00 8.62
C GLY A 16 3.60 25.17 7.24
N VAL A 17 2.29 25.41 7.24
CA VAL A 17 1.47 25.60 6.03
C VAL A 17 2.01 26.75 5.18
N GLU A 18 2.26 27.92 5.78
CA GLU A 18 2.75 29.10 5.04
C GLU A 18 4.08 28.82 4.34
N GLN A 19 5.00 28.12 5.03
CA GLN A 19 6.30 27.74 4.47
C GLN A 19 6.12 26.79 3.28
N ALA A 20 5.27 25.76 3.41
CA ALA A 20 5.01 24.82 2.33
C ALA A 20 4.38 25.52 1.11
N VAL A 21 3.35 26.34 1.32
CA VAL A 21 2.64 27.07 0.25
C VAL A 21 3.53 28.11 -0.43
N ALA A 22 4.46 28.73 0.29
CA ALA A 22 5.47 29.62 -0.29
C ALA A 22 6.43 28.87 -1.24
N ASN A 23 6.65 27.57 -1.01
CA ASN A 23 7.53 26.71 -1.82
C ASN A 23 6.80 26.00 -2.97
N TYR A 24 5.54 26.36 -3.28
CA TYR A 24 4.75 25.81 -4.39
C TYR A 24 5.53 25.68 -5.71
N ALA A 25 6.36 26.67 -6.05
CA ALA A 25 7.12 26.71 -7.30
C ALA A 25 8.08 25.51 -7.47
N LEU A 26 8.48 24.82 -6.40
CA LEU A 26 9.31 23.62 -6.47
C LEU A 26 8.56 22.40 -7.02
N PHE A 27 7.23 22.42 -6.94
CA PHE A 27 6.34 21.29 -7.23
C PHE A 27 5.39 21.55 -8.40
N ALA A 28 5.25 22.81 -8.84
CA ALA A 28 4.40 23.19 -9.95
C ALA A 28 4.70 22.34 -11.21
N GLY A 29 3.67 21.73 -11.78
CA GLY A 29 3.75 20.84 -12.94
C GLY A 29 4.37 19.46 -12.68
N ARG A 30 4.86 19.16 -11.47
CA ARG A 30 5.42 17.85 -11.10
C ARG A 30 4.35 16.98 -10.46
N ALA A 31 4.36 15.70 -10.81
CA ALA A 31 3.52 14.71 -10.14
C ALA A 31 4.07 14.46 -8.73
N VAL A 32 3.26 14.73 -7.71
CA VAL A 32 3.68 14.63 -6.31
C VAL A 32 2.64 13.97 -5.43
N VAL A 33 3.09 13.46 -4.29
CA VAL A 33 2.27 13.00 -3.17
C VAL A 33 2.51 13.95 -2.00
N ILE A 34 1.43 14.51 -1.46
CA ILE A 34 1.46 15.31 -0.24
C ILE A 34 0.89 14.46 0.88
N LYS A 35 1.66 14.22 1.93
CA LYS A 35 1.24 13.35 3.04
C LYS A 35 1.75 13.84 4.39
N PRO A 36 1.04 13.57 5.48
CA PRO A 36 1.55 13.77 6.83
C PRO A 36 2.74 12.82 7.06
N LYS A 37 3.71 13.24 7.89
CA LYS A 37 4.90 12.43 8.17
C LYS A 37 4.57 11.12 8.88
N SER A 38 3.60 11.16 9.79
CA SER A 38 3.05 10.00 10.48
C SER A 38 1.57 9.93 10.17
N THR A 39 1.17 9.02 9.27
CA THR A 39 -0.26 8.79 9.02
C THR A 39 -0.60 7.31 9.10
N ASN A 40 -1.80 7.04 9.59
CA ASN A 40 -2.41 5.73 9.54
C ASN A 40 -3.59 5.79 8.57
N TYR A 41 -3.84 4.68 7.87
CA TYR A 41 -5.02 4.48 7.01
C TYR A 41 -5.15 5.41 5.79
N GLY A 42 -4.13 6.21 5.49
CA GLY A 42 -4.11 7.12 4.34
C GLY A 42 -4.84 8.44 4.56
N LEU A 43 -5.11 8.81 5.82
CA LEU A 43 -5.69 10.10 6.16
C LEU A 43 -4.69 11.23 5.87
N GLY A 44 -5.19 12.35 5.36
CA GLY A 44 -4.36 13.51 5.03
C GLY A 44 -3.51 13.38 3.77
N ILE A 45 -3.59 12.25 3.05
CA ILE A 45 -2.81 12.03 1.83
C ILE A 45 -3.54 12.59 0.61
N SER A 46 -2.85 13.44 -0.16
CA SER A 46 -3.32 13.96 -1.45
C SER A 46 -2.34 13.57 -2.55
N ILE A 47 -2.85 13.05 -3.67
CA ILE A 47 -2.03 12.56 -4.79
C ILE A 47 -2.32 13.41 -6.04
N PHE A 48 -1.30 14.05 -6.58
CA PHE A 48 -1.36 14.81 -7.82
C PHE A 48 -0.65 14.05 -8.96
N GLN A 49 -1.32 13.04 -9.53
CA GLN A 49 -0.72 12.17 -10.55
C GLN A 49 -0.37 12.91 -11.85
N GLN A 50 -1.20 13.89 -12.25
CA GLN A 50 -1.01 14.66 -13.48
C GLN A 50 -0.14 15.91 -13.29
N GLY A 51 0.36 16.13 -12.08
CA GLY A 51 1.07 17.34 -11.70
C GLY A 51 0.24 18.33 -10.90
N VAL A 52 0.92 19.14 -10.10
CA VAL A 52 0.28 20.25 -9.37
C VAL A 52 0.16 21.47 -10.28
N HIS A 53 -1.05 21.76 -10.75
CA HIS A 53 -1.28 22.88 -11.69
C HIS A 53 -1.89 24.12 -11.04
N ASP A 54 -2.54 23.95 -9.89
CA ASP A 54 -3.15 25.03 -9.14
C ASP A 54 -2.51 25.16 -7.74
N ARG A 55 -2.14 26.39 -7.40
CA ARG A 55 -1.59 26.74 -6.09
C ARG A 55 -2.64 26.63 -4.98
N GLU A 56 -3.91 26.90 -5.28
CA GLU A 56 -4.99 26.77 -4.28
C GLU A 56 -5.21 25.32 -3.90
N ASP A 57 -5.21 24.40 -4.87
CA ASP A 57 -5.36 22.98 -4.61
C ASP A 57 -4.15 22.40 -3.88
N PHE A 58 -2.94 22.87 -4.22
CA PHE A 58 -1.74 22.57 -3.44
C PHE A 58 -1.88 23.02 -1.98
N ALA A 59 -2.34 24.26 -1.74
CA ALA A 59 -2.51 24.80 -0.40
C ALA A 59 -3.55 24.01 0.41
N LYS A 60 -4.69 23.67 -0.20
CA LYS A 60 -5.72 22.82 0.43
C LYS A 60 -5.16 21.45 0.80
N ALA A 61 -4.41 20.81 -0.09
CA ALA A 61 -3.79 19.51 0.16
C ALA A 61 -2.77 19.57 1.30
N ILE A 62 -1.96 20.62 1.37
CA ILE A 62 -1.04 20.90 2.48
C ILE A 62 -1.82 21.08 3.79
N GLU A 63 -2.87 21.89 3.81
CA GLU A 63 -3.71 22.10 5.00
C GLU A 63 -4.36 20.81 5.48
N ILE A 64 -4.87 19.98 4.56
CA ILE A 64 -5.43 18.66 4.87
C ILE A 64 -4.39 17.78 5.54
N ALA A 65 -3.15 17.74 5.03
CA ALA A 65 -2.07 16.97 5.63
C ALA A 65 -1.68 17.49 7.03
N PHE A 66 -1.63 18.82 7.22
CA PHE A 66 -1.31 19.44 8.52
C PHE A 66 -2.40 19.29 9.59
N ARG A 67 -3.63 18.92 9.21
CA ARG A 67 -4.66 18.55 10.19
C ARG A 67 -4.37 17.20 10.84
N GLU A 68 -3.60 16.34 10.18
CA GLU A 68 -3.28 14.99 10.64
C GLU A 68 -1.91 14.91 11.33
N ASP A 69 -0.94 15.76 10.96
CA ASP A 69 0.40 15.78 11.58
C ASP A 69 0.98 17.21 11.63
N LYS A 70 1.91 17.45 12.56
CA LYS A 70 2.68 18.69 12.68
C LYS A 70 3.79 18.81 11.64
N GLU A 71 4.17 17.70 11.01
CA GLU A 71 5.15 17.64 9.93
C GLU A 71 4.49 17.05 8.68
N VAL A 72 4.63 17.73 7.54
CA VAL A 72 4.09 17.31 6.24
C VAL A 72 5.23 17.18 5.26
N MET A 73 5.15 16.17 4.40
CA MET A 73 6.12 15.96 3.33
C MET A 73 5.45 16.01 1.96
N VAL A 74 6.20 16.54 1.00
CA VAL A 74 5.86 16.51 -0.43
C VAL A 74 6.91 15.65 -1.13
N GLU A 75 6.46 14.55 -1.73
CA GLU A 75 7.31 13.56 -2.38
C GLU A 75 7.02 13.45 -3.88
N ASP A 76 8.01 13.07 -4.68
CA ASP A 76 7.79 12.68 -6.08
C ASP A 76 6.80 11.50 -6.17
N TYR A 77 5.81 11.62 -7.05
CA TYR A 77 4.88 10.53 -7.34
C TYR A 77 5.58 9.43 -8.13
N LEU A 78 5.49 8.21 -7.61
CA LEU A 78 5.96 7.01 -8.30
C LEU A 78 4.78 6.27 -8.93
N THR A 79 4.93 5.94 -10.21
CA THR A 79 3.94 5.13 -10.94
C THR A 79 4.30 3.66 -10.78
N GLY A 80 3.30 2.81 -10.51
CA GLY A 80 3.48 1.37 -10.44
C GLY A 80 2.56 0.74 -9.39
N THR A 81 2.79 -0.55 -9.15
CA THR A 81 2.05 -1.31 -8.14
C THR A 81 2.87 -1.39 -6.86
N GLU A 82 2.22 -1.17 -5.72
CA GLU A 82 2.83 -1.26 -4.41
C GLU A 82 2.91 -2.72 -3.93
N TYR A 83 4.10 -3.15 -3.53
CA TYR A 83 4.36 -4.48 -2.98
C TYR A 83 5.06 -4.38 -1.63
N ARG A 84 4.59 -5.19 -0.69
CA ARG A 84 5.16 -5.34 0.66
C ARG A 84 6.05 -6.56 0.74
N PHE A 85 7.33 -6.34 0.98
CA PHE A 85 8.35 -7.38 1.17
C PHE A 85 8.54 -7.61 2.67
N PHE A 86 8.48 -8.87 3.11
CA PHE A 86 8.85 -9.27 4.47
C PHE A 86 10.27 -9.80 4.46
N VAL A 87 11.19 -9.10 5.12
CA VAL A 87 12.61 -9.46 5.21
C VAL A 87 12.95 -9.91 6.61
N LEU A 88 13.65 -11.04 6.70
CA LEU A 88 14.23 -11.57 7.93
C LEU A 88 15.72 -11.85 7.71
N GLY A 89 16.58 -11.09 8.39
CA GLY A 89 18.02 -11.16 8.24
C GLY A 89 18.46 -10.87 6.80
N ASP A 90 19.01 -11.88 6.14
CA ASP A 90 19.56 -11.80 4.78
C ASP A 90 18.58 -12.28 3.69
N GLU A 91 17.33 -12.57 4.05
CA GLU A 91 16.37 -13.20 3.14
C GLU A 91 15.03 -12.46 3.11
N THR A 92 14.47 -12.27 1.91
CA THR A 92 13.06 -11.93 1.76
C THR A 92 12.22 -13.21 1.83
N LEU A 93 11.43 -13.35 2.90
CA LEU A 93 10.62 -14.54 3.14
C LEU A 93 9.26 -14.51 2.43
N ALA A 94 8.73 -13.32 2.18
CA ALA A 94 7.43 -13.16 1.54
C ALA A 94 7.31 -11.82 0.80
N VAL A 95 6.49 -11.79 -0.24
CA VAL A 95 6.08 -10.58 -0.96
C VAL A 95 4.57 -10.59 -1.07
N LEU A 96 3.93 -9.46 -0.76
CA LEU A 96 2.49 -9.32 -0.71
C LEU A 96 2.04 -8.13 -1.56
N LEU A 97 1.03 -8.35 -2.40
CA LEU A 97 0.25 -7.31 -3.03
C LEU A 97 -1.00 -7.05 -2.18
N ARG A 98 -1.31 -5.77 -1.97
CA ARG A 98 -2.57 -5.34 -1.37
C ARG A 98 -3.45 -4.72 -2.46
N VAL A 99 -4.67 -5.22 -2.59
CA VAL A 99 -5.67 -4.62 -3.51
C VAL A 99 -6.80 -3.98 -2.73
N PRO A 100 -7.37 -2.86 -3.20
CA PRO A 100 -8.52 -2.23 -2.56
C PRO A 100 -9.71 -3.18 -2.43
N ALA A 101 -10.60 -2.93 -1.46
CA ALA A 101 -11.80 -3.73 -1.30
C ALA A 101 -12.59 -3.75 -2.61
N ASN A 102 -13.01 -4.94 -3.03
CA ASN A 102 -13.59 -5.16 -4.35
C ASN A 102 -14.50 -6.39 -4.37
N VAL A 103 -15.31 -6.51 -5.41
CA VAL A 103 -15.98 -7.75 -5.83
C VAL A 103 -15.85 -7.91 -7.35
N ILE A 104 -15.99 -9.14 -7.85
CA ILE A 104 -16.05 -9.44 -9.28
C ILE A 104 -17.49 -9.77 -9.64
N GLY A 105 -18.04 -9.08 -10.63
CA GLY A 105 -19.37 -9.37 -11.16
C GLY A 105 -19.45 -10.75 -11.77
N ASP A 106 -20.56 -11.44 -11.53
CA ASP A 106 -20.89 -12.72 -12.17
C ASP A 106 -22.06 -12.60 -13.16
N GLY A 107 -22.61 -11.38 -13.32
CA GLY A 107 -23.77 -11.10 -14.17
C GLY A 107 -25.11 -11.54 -13.57
N VAL A 108 -25.15 -12.01 -12.31
CA VAL A 108 -26.35 -12.54 -11.67
C VAL A 108 -26.63 -11.86 -10.34
N HIS A 109 -25.63 -11.72 -9.47
CA HIS A 109 -25.80 -11.19 -8.13
C HIS A 109 -25.55 -9.68 -8.08
N THR A 110 -26.27 -9.01 -7.18
CA THR A 110 -26.05 -7.59 -6.87
C THR A 110 -24.70 -7.38 -6.18
N VAL A 111 -24.19 -6.15 -6.17
CA VAL A 111 -22.99 -5.79 -5.40
C VAL A 111 -23.16 -6.17 -3.91
N ALA A 112 -24.34 -5.93 -3.33
CA ALA A 112 -24.63 -6.29 -1.94
C ALA A 112 -24.49 -7.79 -1.68
N GLU A 113 -25.02 -8.63 -2.57
CA GLU A 113 -24.93 -10.09 -2.47
C GLU A 113 -23.49 -10.58 -2.69
N LEU A 114 -22.78 -10.04 -3.67
CA LEU A 114 -21.37 -10.39 -3.92
C LEU A 114 -20.49 -10.03 -2.72
N VAL A 115 -20.74 -8.89 -2.07
CA VAL A 115 -20.04 -8.50 -0.85
C VAL A 115 -20.37 -9.46 0.29
N ALA A 116 -21.65 -9.83 0.46
CA ALA A 116 -22.06 -10.79 1.48
C ALA A 116 -21.37 -12.15 1.28
N GLN A 117 -21.33 -12.66 0.04
CA GLN A 117 -20.64 -13.90 -0.33
C GLN A 117 -19.13 -13.81 -0.03
N LYS A 118 -18.47 -12.71 -0.41
CA LYS A 118 -17.05 -12.53 -0.14
C LYS A 118 -16.75 -12.45 1.35
N ASN A 119 -17.65 -11.83 2.13
CA ASN A 119 -17.55 -11.72 3.58
C ASN A 119 -17.80 -13.03 4.34
N ASP A 120 -18.40 -14.03 3.71
CA ASP A 120 -18.58 -15.37 4.29
C ASP A 120 -17.26 -16.15 4.37
N HIS A 121 -16.19 -15.66 3.72
CA HIS A 121 -14.87 -16.26 3.79
C HIS A 121 -14.37 -16.35 5.25
N PRO A 122 -13.89 -17.51 5.74
CA PRO A 122 -13.60 -17.73 7.16
C PRO A 122 -12.46 -16.87 7.73
N LEU A 123 -11.62 -16.31 6.86
CA LEU A 123 -10.55 -15.36 7.25
C LEU A 123 -11.07 -13.93 7.47
N ARG A 124 -12.29 -13.61 7.04
CA ARG A 124 -12.89 -12.28 7.19
C ARG A 124 -13.68 -12.20 8.48
N GLY A 125 -13.45 -11.13 9.24
CA GLY A 125 -14.28 -10.83 10.39
C GLY A 125 -14.11 -9.41 10.90
N ASP A 126 -14.87 -9.10 11.93
CA ASP A 126 -15.00 -7.74 12.48
C ASP A 126 -13.94 -7.46 13.56
N GLY A 127 -13.37 -8.52 14.16
CA GLY A 127 -12.41 -8.45 15.26
C GLY A 127 -10.99 -8.07 14.84
N SER A 128 -10.17 -7.61 15.78
CA SER A 128 -8.74 -7.32 15.54
C SER A 128 -7.88 -8.57 15.30
N ARG A 129 -8.46 -9.77 15.50
CA ARG A 129 -7.77 -11.06 15.45
C ARG A 129 -8.02 -11.84 14.14
N THR A 130 -8.81 -11.29 13.23
CA THR A 130 -9.06 -11.91 11.92
C THR A 130 -8.09 -11.36 10.88
N PRO A 131 -7.48 -12.21 10.03
CA PRO A 131 -6.49 -11.75 9.05
C PRO A 131 -7.03 -10.74 8.04
N LEU A 132 -8.32 -10.88 7.69
CA LEU A 132 -9.01 -9.97 6.78
C LEU A 132 -10.18 -9.30 7.52
N LYS A 133 -10.49 -8.06 7.15
CA LYS A 133 -11.70 -7.38 7.61
C LYS A 133 -12.86 -7.66 6.68
N LYS A 134 -14.09 -7.68 7.20
CA LYS A 134 -15.26 -7.67 6.31
C LYS A 134 -15.32 -6.35 5.54
N ILE A 135 -15.83 -6.44 4.32
CA ILE A 135 -16.14 -5.30 3.46
C ILE A 135 -17.47 -4.72 3.94
N ALA A 136 -17.49 -3.42 4.25
CA ALA A 136 -18.72 -2.69 4.53
C ALA A 136 -19.27 -2.07 3.23
N LEU A 137 -20.55 -1.72 3.21
CA LEU A 137 -21.18 -0.92 2.16
C LEU A 137 -21.68 0.41 2.74
N GLY A 138 -20.79 1.11 3.45
CA GLY A 138 -21.07 2.41 4.04
C GLY A 138 -21.05 3.53 3.00
N ASP A 139 -21.16 4.77 3.48
CA ASP A 139 -21.27 5.94 2.61
C ASP A 139 -20.07 6.08 1.67
N ILE A 140 -18.85 5.78 2.14
CA ILE A 140 -17.65 5.88 1.31
C ILE A 140 -17.68 4.85 0.17
N GLU A 141 -18.08 3.61 0.47
CA GLU A 141 -18.16 2.56 -0.55
C GLU A 141 -19.27 2.85 -1.56
N GLN A 142 -20.40 3.41 -1.12
CA GLN A 142 -21.48 3.84 -2.01
C GLN A 142 -21.07 5.01 -2.93
N LEU A 143 -20.25 5.95 -2.43
CA LEU A 143 -19.66 7.00 -3.27
C LEU A 143 -18.76 6.41 -4.35
N GLN A 144 -17.92 5.43 -4.01
CA GLN A 144 -17.06 4.73 -4.97
C GLN A 144 -17.88 3.95 -6.02
N LEU A 145 -18.98 3.31 -5.62
CA LEU A 145 -19.89 2.67 -6.56
C LEU A 145 -20.52 3.69 -7.52
N LYS A 146 -20.96 4.83 -7.00
CA LYS A 146 -21.56 5.90 -7.81
C LYS A 146 -20.59 6.44 -8.86
N GLU A 147 -19.31 6.59 -8.54
CA GLU A 147 -18.27 6.99 -9.51
C GLU A 147 -18.13 5.99 -10.68
N GLN A 148 -18.45 4.71 -10.43
CA GLN A 148 -18.48 3.66 -11.45
C GLN A 148 -19.85 3.50 -12.13
N GLY A 149 -20.83 4.37 -11.81
CA GLY A 149 -22.20 4.28 -12.33
C GLY A 149 -23.00 3.10 -11.73
N LEU A 150 -22.58 2.58 -10.57
CA LEU A 150 -23.21 1.46 -9.88
C LEU A 150 -23.86 1.89 -8.57
N THR A 151 -24.72 1.02 -8.06
CA THR A 151 -25.32 1.07 -6.72
C THR A 151 -25.14 -0.29 -6.03
N VAL A 152 -25.49 -0.38 -4.75
CA VAL A 152 -25.47 -1.66 -4.01
C VAL A 152 -26.41 -2.71 -4.62
N ASP A 153 -27.49 -2.28 -5.26
CA ASP A 153 -28.49 -3.13 -5.93
C ASP A 153 -28.17 -3.40 -7.41
N SER A 154 -27.09 -2.81 -7.94
CA SER A 154 -26.68 -3.06 -9.31
C SER A 154 -26.11 -4.47 -9.44
N VAL A 155 -26.42 -5.16 -10.54
CA VAL A 155 -25.81 -6.44 -10.92
C VAL A 155 -24.64 -6.15 -11.86
N PRO A 156 -23.37 -6.25 -11.41
CA PRO A 156 -22.23 -5.97 -12.27
C PRO A 156 -22.11 -7.04 -13.36
N ALA A 157 -21.63 -6.64 -14.54
CA ALA A 157 -21.43 -7.57 -15.64
C ALA A 157 -20.43 -8.67 -15.26
N LYS A 158 -20.54 -9.83 -15.89
CA LYS A 158 -19.60 -10.92 -15.66
C LYS A 158 -18.16 -10.45 -15.89
N ASP A 159 -17.27 -10.79 -14.97
CA ASP A 159 -15.85 -10.44 -14.93
C ASP A 159 -15.56 -8.93 -14.73
N GLN A 160 -16.58 -8.11 -14.46
CA GLN A 160 -16.40 -6.71 -14.10
C GLN A 160 -15.83 -6.59 -12.69
N LEU A 161 -14.64 -6.01 -12.55
CA LEU A 161 -14.10 -5.61 -11.26
C LEU A 161 -14.86 -4.38 -10.75
N VAL A 162 -15.50 -4.52 -9.58
CA VAL A 162 -16.16 -3.41 -8.88
C VAL A 162 -15.31 -3.03 -7.68
N GLN A 163 -14.75 -1.83 -7.71
CA GLN A 163 -13.91 -1.30 -6.66
C GLN A 163 -14.76 -0.59 -5.60
N LEU A 164 -14.55 -0.88 -4.32
CA LEU A 164 -15.35 -0.32 -3.20
C LEU A 164 -14.55 0.71 -2.40
N ARG A 165 -13.22 0.71 -2.50
CA ARG A 165 -12.32 1.66 -1.83
C ARG A 165 -11.28 2.17 -2.81
N ALA A 166 -10.85 3.42 -2.66
CA ALA A 166 -9.67 3.92 -3.37
C ALA A 166 -8.35 3.42 -2.75
N ASN A 167 -8.33 3.14 -1.44
CA ASN A 167 -7.13 2.67 -0.73
C ASN A 167 -7.03 1.13 -0.68
N SER A 168 -5.80 0.61 -0.74
CA SER A 168 -5.49 -0.83 -0.72
C SER A 168 -5.43 -1.44 0.68
N ASN A 169 -6.00 -0.78 1.70
CA ASN A 169 -5.83 -1.21 3.08
C ASN A 169 -6.64 -2.48 3.41
N ILE A 170 -5.98 -3.47 4.02
CA ILE A 170 -6.66 -4.68 4.52
C ILE A 170 -7.69 -4.33 5.61
N SER A 171 -7.41 -3.28 6.40
CA SER A 171 -8.29 -2.80 7.46
C SER A 171 -9.64 -2.25 6.95
N THR A 172 -9.72 -1.89 5.67
CA THR A 172 -10.95 -1.42 5.01
C THR A 172 -11.55 -2.50 4.10
N GLY A 173 -11.14 -3.76 4.27
CA GLY A 173 -11.69 -4.91 3.54
C GLY A 173 -10.93 -5.27 2.27
N GLY A 174 -9.78 -4.64 2.00
CA GLY A 174 -8.88 -5.01 0.91
C GLY A 174 -8.38 -6.46 1.00
N ASP A 175 -7.96 -7.00 -0.15
CA ASP A 175 -7.41 -8.35 -0.23
C ASP A 175 -5.88 -8.33 -0.15
N SER A 176 -5.33 -9.32 0.53
CA SER A 176 -3.90 -9.63 0.54
C SER A 176 -3.60 -10.78 -0.41
N ILE A 177 -2.65 -10.60 -1.32
CA ILE A 177 -2.29 -11.59 -2.34
C ILE A 177 -0.80 -11.92 -2.21
N ASP A 178 -0.46 -13.18 -1.99
CA ASP A 178 0.92 -13.63 -2.00
C ASP A 178 1.48 -13.56 -3.43
N MET A 179 2.57 -12.81 -3.57
CA MET A 179 3.29 -12.58 -4.84
C MET A 179 4.73 -13.07 -4.75
N THR A 180 5.05 -13.87 -3.72
CA THR A 180 6.43 -14.22 -3.38
C THR A 180 7.14 -14.91 -4.53
N ASP A 181 6.53 -15.92 -5.16
CA ASP A 181 7.20 -16.68 -6.22
C ASP A 181 7.14 -15.97 -7.59
N GLN A 182 6.18 -15.07 -7.77
CA GLN A 182 6.01 -14.29 -9.00
C GLN A 182 6.98 -13.10 -9.07
N MET A 183 7.38 -12.58 -7.90
CA MET A 183 8.24 -11.39 -7.83
C MET A 183 9.66 -11.68 -8.32
N HIS A 184 10.15 -10.84 -9.25
CA HIS A 184 11.50 -10.97 -9.77
C HIS A 184 12.57 -10.91 -8.64
N PRO A 185 13.58 -11.80 -8.63
CA PRO A 185 14.55 -11.92 -7.53
C PRO A 185 15.34 -10.64 -7.23
N SER A 186 15.55 -9.76 -8.21
CA SER A 186 16.26 -8.49 -8.01
C SER A 186 15.58 -7.61 -6.95
N TYR A 187 14.24 -7.58 -6.91
CA TYR A 187 13.50 -6.78 -5.94
C TYR A 187 13.59 -7.36 -4.52
N LYS A 188 13.63 -8.70 -4.41
CA LYS A 188 13.89 -9.38 -3.12
C LYS A 188 15.28 -9.03 -2.58
N ALA A 189 16.31 -9.07 -3.45
CA ALA A 189 17.66 -8.67 -3.07
C ALA A 189 17.74 -7.19 -2.65
N LEU A 190 17.00 -6.31 -3.34
CA LEU A 190 16.88 -4.90 -2.96
C LEU A 190 16.24 -4.72 -1.58
N ALA A 191 15.15 -5.44 -1.27
CA ALA A 191 14.50 -5.39 0.03
C ALA A 191 15.46 -5.82 1.17
N VAL A 192 16.29 -6.84 0.93
CA VAL A 192 17.36 -7.24 1.87
C VAL A 192 18.39 -6.12 2.02
N GLY A 193 18.85 -5.51 0.93
CA GLY A 193 19.77 -4.38 0.98
C GLY A 193 19.22 -3.18 1.77
N ILE A 194 17.95 -2.85 1.57
CA ILE A 194 17.26 -1.77 2.30
C ILE A 194 17.23 -2.10 3.79
N THR A 195 16.84 -3.34 4.14
CA THR A 195 16.78 -3.82 5.53
C THR A 195 18.14 -3.70 6.22
N LYS A 196 19.23 -4.08 5.54
CA LYS A 196 20.61 -3.91 6.02
C LYS A 196 20.99 -2.45 6.23
N ALA A 197 20.66 -1.58 5.28
CA ALA A 197 20.94 -0.15 5.39
C ALA A 197 20.15 0.52 6.53
N MET A 198 19.02 -0.05 6.93
CA MET A 198 18.25 0.35 8.11
C MET A 198 18.75 -0.27 9.42
N GLY A 199 19.71 -1.20 9.37
CA GLY A 199 20.23 -1.90 10.54
C GLY A 199 19.21 -2.81 11.23
N ALA A 200 18.18 -3.27 10.50
CA ALA A 200 17.10 -4.08 11.04
C ALA A 200 17.31 -5.57 10.76
N ALA A 201 16.95 -6.43 11.72
CA ALA A 201 16.90 -7.88 11.50
C ALA A 201 15.54 -8.33 10.94
N VAL A 202 14.45 -7.62 11.26
CA VAL A 202 13.11 -7.87 10.73
C VAL A 202 12.60 -6.56 10.15
N CYS A 203 12.18 -6.56 8.88
CA CYS A 203 11.67 -5.35 8.25
C CYS A 203 10.60 -5.68 7.20
N GLY A 204 9.56 -4.85 7.17
CA GLY A 204 8.63 -4.77 6.05
C GLY A 204 9.06 -3.64 5.13
N VAL A 205 9.38 -3.93 3.88
CA VAL A 205 9.81 -2.92 2.90
C VAL A 205 8.72 -2.76 1.85
N ASP A 206 8.23 -1.53 1.66
CA ASP A 206 7.26 -1.20 0.61
C ASP A 206 7.96 -0.59 -0.59
N LEU A 207 7.79 -1.25 -1.74
CA LEU A 207 8.31 -0.81 -3.02
C LEU A 207 7.15 -0.56 -3.98
N ILE A 208 7.23 0.53 -4.73
CA ILE A 208 6.44 0.71 -5.95
C ILE A 208 7.24 0.14 -7.12
N ILE A 209 6.63 -0.82 -7.83
CA ILE A 209 7.23 -1.57 -8.93
C ILE A 209 6.24 -1.55 -10.10
N PRO A 210 6.57 -0.91 -11.24
CA PRO A 210 5.71 -0.89 -12.42
C PRO A 210 5.54 -2.26 -13.09
N ASP A 211 6.59 -3.08 -13.09
CA ASP A 211 6.61 -4.38 -13.76
C ASP A 211 7.39 -5.40 -12.93
N LEU A 212 6.67 -6.31 -12.27
CA LEU A 212 7.24 -7.32 -11.39
C LEU A 212 8.06 -8.40 -12.12
N THR A 213 7.97 -8.47 -13.46
CA THR A 213 8.62 -9.50 -14.28
C THR A 213 9.99 -9.08 -14.79
N LYS A 214 10.28 -7.78 -14.78
CA LYS A 214 11.56 -7.23 -15.24
C LYS A 214 12.57 -7.12 -14.11
N PRO A 215 13.88 -7.18 -14.43
CA PRO A 215 14.91 -6.89 -13.45
C PRO A 215 14.86 -5.44 -12.99
N ALA A 216 15.24 -5.23 -11.74
CA ALA A 216 15.34 -3.90 -11.16
C ALA A 216 16.54 -3.13 -11.71
N GLU A 217 16.32 -1.88 -12.07
CA GLU A 217 17.35 -0.94 -12.54
C GLU A 217 17.51 0.22 -11.54
N PRO A 218 18.68 0.89 -11.48
CA PRO A 218 18.90 2.04 -10.60
C PRO A 218 18.22 3.31 -11.15
N SER A 219 16.90 3.25 -11.34
CA SER A 219 16.05 4.36 -11.81
C SER A 219 14.69 4.34 -11.12
N LEU A 220 14.16 5.52 -10.75
CA LEU A 220 12.80 5.68 -10.21
C LEU A 220 11.70 5.26 -11.19
N GLN A 221 12.03 5.13 -12.49
CA GLN A 221 11.12 4.55 -13.48
C GLN A 221 11.03 3.03 -13.40
N SER A 222 11.99 2.36 -12.76
CA SER A 222 12.03 0.90 -12.59
C SER A 222 11.46 0.47 -11.24
N TRP A 223 11.75 1.22 -10.18
CA TRP A 223 11.18 1.03 -8.85
C TRP A 223 11.54 2.20 -7.93
N GLY A 224 10.80 2.35 -6.83
CA GLY A 224 11.22 3.18 -5.71
C GLY A 224 10.73 2.65 -4.36
N VAL A 225 11.49 2.92 -3.30
CA VAL A 225 11.09 2.59 -1.93
C VAL A 225 10.20 3.68 -1.35
N ILE A 226 9.08 3.26 -0.75
CA ILE A 226 8.09 4.15 -0.14
C ILE A 226 8.28 4.19 1.38
N GLU A 227 8.40 3.01 1.99
CA GLU A 227 8.41 2.87 3.43
C GLU A 227 9.24 1.66 3.84
N ALA A 228 9.84 1.73 5.04
CA ALA A 228 10.47 0.60 5.70
C ALA A 228 9.98 0.55 7.16
N ASN A 229 9.26 -0.51 7.53
CA ASN A 229 8.66 -0.69 8.85
C ASN A 229 9.41 -1.75 9.66
N PHE A 230 9.72 -1.43 10.92
CA PHE A 230 10.42 -2.33 11.84
C PHE A 230 9.51 -3.31 12.58
N ASN A 231 8.20 -3.14 12.46
CA ASN A 231 7.20 -4.05 13.03
C ASN A 231 6.22 -4.53 11.94
N PRO A 232 6.70 -5.29 10.94
CA PRO A 232 5.86 -5.74 9.84
C PRO A 232 4.77 -6.68 10.33
N MET A 233 3.54 -6.46 9.83
CA MET A 233 2.41 -7.32 10.14
C MET A 233 2.63 -8.72 9.53
N MET A 234 2.92 -9.72 10.37
CA MET A 234 3.15 -11.09 9.88
C MET A 234 1.87 -11.78 9.41
N MET A 235 0.73 -11.50 10.04
CA MET A 235 -0.52 -12.23 9.83
C MET A 235 -1.00 -12.20 8.37
N MET A 236 -0.82 -11.07 7.67
CA MET A 236 -1.22 -10.93 6.27
C MET A 236 -0.38 -11.80 5.30
N HIS A 237 0.86 -12.14 5.66
CA HIS A 237 1.69 -13.06 4.87
C HIS A 237 1.36 -14.53 5.17
N ILE A 238 0.91 -14.83 6.40
CA ILE A 238 0.51 -16.18 6.80
C ILE A 238 -0.85 -16.54 6.21
N PHE A 239 -1.78 -15.60 6.17
CA PHE A 239 -3.16 -15.83 5.74
C PHE A 239 -3.55 -14.85 4.64
N PRO A 240 -2.97 -14.98 3.43
CA PRO A 240 -3.40 -14.15 2.31
C PRO A 240 -4.84 -14.54 1.91
N TYR A 241 -5.58 -13.58 1.36
CA TYR A 241 -6.84 -13.87 0.67
C TYR A 241 -6.63 -14.80 -0.53
N ALA A 242 -5.57 -14.57 -1.31
CA ALA A 242 -5.21 -15.38 -2.47
C ALA A 242 -3.70 -15.64 -2.55
N GLY A 243 -3.31 -16.77 -3.14
CA GLY A 243 -1.91 -17.20 -3.22
C GLY A 243 -1.49 -18.12 -2.07
N GLN A 244 -0.19 -18.25 -1.83
CA GLN A 244 0.36 -19.21 -0.88
C GLN A 244 0.58 -18.60 0.51
N SER A 245 0.14 -19.30 1.57
CA SER A 245 0.47 -18.98 2.96
C SER A 245 1.99 -19.05 3.21
N ARG A 246 2.60 -17.95 3.67
CA ARG A 246 4.02 -17.88 4.07
C ARG A 246 4.14 -17.78 5.59
N ARG A 247 4.56 -18.87 6.24
CA ARG A 247 4.59 -18.97 7.72
C ARG A 247 5.84 -18.33 8.34
N VAL A 248 5.97 -17.01 8.19
CA VAL A 248 7.13 -16.22 8.63
C VAL A 248 7.43 -16.28 10.13
N THR A 249 6.43 -16.62 10.96
CA THR A 249 6.61 -16.76 12.42
C THR A 249 7.55 -17.89 12.81
N GLN A 250 7.58 -18.99 12.04
CA GLN A 250 8.51 -20.09 12.31
C GLN A 250 9.95 -19.67 12.03
N ASN A 251 10.17 -18.91 10.94
CA ASN A 251 11.49 -18.38 10.61
C ASN A 251 11.99 -17.43 11.71
N LEU A 252 11.10 -16.57 12.22
CA LEU A 252 11.43 -15.68 13.33
C LEU A 252 11.82 -16.45 14.60
N LEU A 253 11.04 -17.48 14.98
CA LEU A 253 11.36 -18.31 16.14
C LEU A 253 12.70 -19.05 15.98
N LYS A 254 12.99 -19.58 14.78
CA LYS A 254 14.28 -20.23 14.48
C LYS A 254 15.45 -19.26 14.55
N MET A 255 15.25 -18.00 14.15
CA MET A 255 16.28 -16.96 14.28
C MET A 255 16.55 -16.62 15.75
N LEU A 256 15.51 -16.59 16.60
CA LEU A 256 15.63 -16.28 18.02
C LEU A 256 16.20 -17.45 18.84
N LEU A 257 15.88 -18.68 18.46
CA LEU A 257 16.19 -19.90 19.22
C LEU A 257 16.81 -20.96 18.27
N PRO A 258 18.01 -20.71 17.73
CA PRO A 258 18.64 -21.58 16.73
C PRO A 258 18.95 -23.00 17.23
N GLU A 259 19.01 -23.19 18.54
CA GLU A 259 19.20 -24.47 19.22
C GLU A 259 17.94 -25.35 19.25
N LEU A 260 16.75 -24.75 19.09
CA LEU A 260 15.49 -25.49 19.03
C LEU A 260 15.29 -26.03 17.61
N LYS A 261 15.88 -27.19 17.33
CA LYS A 261 15.62 -27.99 16.11
C LYS A 261 14.43 -28.91 16.29
#